data_AF-A0A2V6KBI9-F1
#
_entry.id   AF-A0A2V6KBI9-F1
#
_cell.length_a   1.000
_cell.length_b   1.000
_cell.length_c   1.000
_cell.angle_alpha   90.00
_cell.angle_beta   90.00
_cell.angle_gamma   90.00
#
_symmetry.space_group_name_H-M   'P 1'
#
loop_
_entity.id
_entity.type
_entity.pdbx_description
1 polymer ?
#
loop_
_entity_poly.entity_id
_entity_poly.type
_entity_poly.pdbx_seq_one_letter_code
_entity_poly.pdbx_strand_id
1 'polypeptide(L)' 'MILNPVRSIQLSEIEQARERIAKTIIRTPLVRLDLGPEFPDIRLKLENLQPINAYKLRGAANAVAL' A
#
# COMPACT_ATOMS: atom_id res chain seq x y z
N MET A 1 23.71 -16.72 -14.23
CA MET A 1 23.40 -15.28 -14.26
C MET A 1 23.40 -14.81 -12.81
N ILE A 2 24.28 -13.89 -12.42
CA ILE A 2 24.25 -13.30 -11.07
C ILE A 2 23.29 -12.11 -11.14
N LEU A 3 22.20 -12.15 -10.38
CA LEU A 3 21.26 -11.04 -10.26
C LEU A 3 21.78 -10.08 -9.19
N ASN A 4 21.96 -8.81 -9.56
CA ASN A 4 22.33 -7.78 -8.61
C ASN A 4 21.15 -7.49 -7.67
N PRO A 5 21.39 -7.18 -6.38
CA PRO A 5 20.34 -6.78 -5.46
C PRO A 5 19.61 -5.53 -5.95
N VAL A 6 18.30 -5.49 -5.75
CA VAL A 6 17.53 -4.24 -5.93
C VAL A 6 18.00 -3.25 -4.86
N ARG A 7 18.27 -2.01 -5.26
CA ARG A 7 18.68 -0.94 -4.34
C ARG A 7 17.63 -0.76 -3.22
N SER A 8 18.09 -0.28 -2.06
CA SER A 8 17.17 0.10 -0.99
C SER A 8 16.29 1.27 -1.40
N ILE A 9 15.02 1.24 -0.95
CA ILE A 9 14.07 2.33 -1.10
C ILE A 9 14.19 3.24 0.13
N GLN A 10 14.36 4.53 -0.09
CA GLN A 10 14.43 5.55 0.96
C GLN A 10 13.03 6.01 1.37
N LEU A 11 12.88 6.46 2.62
CA LEU A 11 11.61 6.99 3.12
C LEU A 11 11.09 8.16 2.27
N SER A 12 11.98 9.06 1.86
CA SER A 12 11.63 10.22 1.02
C SER A 12 11.03 9.81 -0.33
N GLU A 13 11.41 8.65 -0.88
CA GLU A 13 10.84 8.14 -2.12
C GLU A 13 9.39 7.66 -1.93
N ILE A 14 9.08 7.13 -0.75
CA ILE A 14 7.73 6.71 -0.36
C ILE A 14 6.85 7.96 -0.12
N GLU A 15 7.40 9.00 0.50
CA GLU A 15 6.69 10.27 0.74
C GLU A 15 6.36 10.99 -0.57
N GLN A 16 7.32 11.03 -1.51
CA GLN A 16 7.05 11.56 -2.85
C GLN A 16 6.02 10.71 -3.60
N ALA A 17 6.12 9.37 -3.50
CA ALA A 17 5.14 8.48 -4.13
C ALA A 17 3.72 8.75 -3.62
N ARG A 18 3.55 9.01 -2.31
CA ARG A 18 2.27 9.40 -1.70
C ARG A 18 1.67 10.64 -2.39
N GLU A 19 2.49 11.65 -2.67
CA GLU A 19 2.03 12.87 -3.36
C GLU A 19 1.67 12.60 -4.81
N ARG A 20 2.49 11.85 -5.55
CA ARG A 20 2.27 11.52 -6.97
C ARG A 20 0.93 10.80 -7.19
N ILE A 21 0.62 9.81 -6.35
CA ILE A 21 -0.56 8.96 -6.57
C ILE A 21 -1.84 9.47 -5.89
N ALA A 22 -1.79 10.60 -5.18
CA ALA A 22 -2.87 11.08 -4.31
C ALA A 22 -4.23 11.22 -5.02
N LYS A 23 -4.23 11.53 -6.33
CA LYS A 23 -5.43 11.67 -7.15
C LYS A 23 -5.93 10.37 -7.78
N THR A 24 -5.15 9.29 -7.70
CA THR A 24 -5.42 8.01 -8.39
C THR A 24 -5.83 6.91 -7.41
N ILE A 25 -5.50 7.05 -6.12
CA ILE A 25 -5.77 6.06 -5.08
C ILE A 25 -6.80 6.58 -4.08
N ILE A 26 -7.36 5.65 -3.32
CA ILE A 26 -8.15 5.95 -2.12
C ILE A 26 -7.41 5.55 -0.86
N ARG A 27 -7.73 6.25 0.25
CA ARG A 27 -7.35 5.82 1.59
C ARG A 27 -8.31 4.74 2.05
N THR A 28 -7.93 3.50 1.76
CA THR A 28 -8.65 2.29 2.20
C THR A 28 -8.81 2.27 3.74
N PRO A 29 -9.91 1.72 4.27
CA PRO A 29 -10.15 1.71 5.70
C PRO A 29 -9.18 0.79 6.45
N LEU A 30 -8.99 1.08 7.73
CA LEU A 30 -8.36 0.20 8.70
C LEU A 30 -9.44 -0.25 9.68
N VAL A 31 -9.86 -1.51 9.59
CA VAL A 31 -11.01 -2.03 10.32
C VAL A 31 -10.53 -3.00 11.39
N ARG A 32 -11.12 -2.96 12.59
CA ARG A 32 -10.86 -3.97 13.62
C ARG A 32 -11.49 -5.30 13.19
N LEU A 33 -10.72 -6.39 13.25
CA LEU A 33 -11.24 -7.74 13.15
C LEU A 33 -11.74 -8.15 14.54
N ASP A 34 -13.06 -8.30 14.69
CA ASP A 34 -13.66 -8.71 15.96
C ASP A 34 -13.74 -10.24 16.04
N LEU A 35 -12.89 -10.82 16.87
CA LEU A 35 -12.87 -12.26 17.18
C LEU A 35 -13.34 -12.55 18.61
N GLY A 36 -13.73 -11.52 19.37
CA GLY A 36 -14.03 -11.62 20.80
C GLY A 36 -12.87 -11.19 21.71
N PRO A 37 -13.12 -11.16 23.04
CA PRO A 37 -12.23 -10.53 24.03
C PRO A 37 -10.94 -11.31 24.31
N GLU A 38 -10.87 -12.60 23.99
CA GLU A 38 -9.69 -13.44 24.21
C GLU A 38 -8.64 -13.31 23.10
N PHE A 39 -8.96 -12.58 22.03
CA PHE A 39 -8.10 -12.40 20.87
C PHE A 39 -7.41 -11.03 20.86
N PRO A 40 -6.21 -10.91 20.25
CA PRO A 40 -5.48 -9.65 20.17
C PRO A 40 -6.20 -8.60 19.28
N ASP A 41 -5.83 -7.32 19.42
CA ASP A 41 -6.30 -6.25 18.51
C ASP A 41 -5.67 -6.45 17.11
N ILE A 42 -6.40 -7.15 16.25
CA ILE A 42 -6.05 -7.34 14.86
C ILE A 42 -6.79 -6.29 14.03
N ARG A 43 -6.05 -5.56 13.19
CA ARG A 43 -6.63 -4.58 12.26
C ARG A 43 -6.35 -4.95 10.81
N LEU A 44 -7.39 -4.90 10.00
CA LEU A 44 -7.37 -5.21 8.58
C LEU A 44 -7.24 -3.92 7.78
N LYS A 45 -6.15 -3.82 7.02
CA LYS A 45 -5.98 -2.78 6.00
C LYS A 45 -6.59 -3.28 4.69
N LEU A 46 -7.78 -2.81 4.36
CA LEU A 46 -8.61 -3.37 3.29
C LEU A 46 -8.17 -2.88 1.89
N GLU A 47 -6.98 -3.27 1.43
CA GLU A 47 -6.50 -2.96 0.07
C GLU A 47 -7.28 -3.67 -1.04
N ASN A 48 -8.11 -4.65 -0.69
CA ASN A 48 -9.12 -5.21 -1.59
C ASN A 48 -10.21 -4.18 -1.98
N LEU A 49 -10.31 -3.05 -1.28
CA LEU A 49 -11.20 -1.94 -1.61
C LEU A 49 -10.52 -0.82 -2.41
N GLN A 50 -9.22 -0.93 -2.70
CA GLN A 50 -8.57 -0.02 -3.65
C GLN A 50 -9.21 -0.22 -5.04
N PRO A 51 -9.27 0.79 -5.94
CA PRO A 51 -9.61 0.55 -7.33
C PRO A 51 -8.69 -0.55 -7.88
N ILE A 52 -9.23 -1.44 -8.70
CA ILE A 52 -8.64 -2.72 -9.13
C ILE A 52 -8.63 -3.86 -8.10
N ASN A 53 -9.27 -3.68 -6.93
CA ASN A 53 -9.38 -4.68 -5.85
C ASN A 53 -8.04 -5.14 -5.27
N ALA A 54 -6.98 -4.33 -5.40
CA ALA A 54 -5.66 -4.67 -4.87
C ALA A 54 -4.77 -3.43 -4.66
N TYR A 55 -3.80 -3.56 -3.76
CA TYR A 55 -2.79 -2.53 -3.49
C TYR A 55 -1.89 -2.20 -4.71
N LYS A 56 -1.86 -3.07 -5.74
CA LYS A 56 -0.94 -3.01 -6.87
C LYS A 56 -1.08 -1.72 -7.69
N LEU A 57 -2.28 -1.11 -7.68
CA LEU A 57 -2.50 0.18 -8.32
C LEU A 57 -1.55 1.26 -7.79
N ARG A 58 -1.21 1.23 -6.50
CA ARG A 58 -0.29 2.21 -5.88
C ARG A 58 1.07 2.20 -6.60
N GLY A 59 1.64 1.01 -6.79
CA GLY A 59 2.93 0.83 -7.46
C GLY A 59 2.85 1.16 -8.96
N ALA A 60 1.82 0.65 -9.64
CA ALA A 60 1.63 0.88 -11.06
C ALA A 60 1.42 2.38 -11.38
N ALA A 61 0.54 3.05 -10.64
CA ALA A 61 0.30 4.49 -10.81
C ALA A 61 1.56 5.30 -10.50
N ASN A 62 2.30 4.94 -9.44
CA ASN A 62 3.53 5.64 -9.10
C ASN A 62 4.63 5.50 -10.16
N ALA A 63 4.71 4.34 -10.81
CA ALA A 63 5.69 4.05 -11.85
C ALA A 63 5.37 4.73 -13.19
N VAL A 64 4.08 4.91 -13.50
CA VAL A 64 3.61 5.52 -14.76
C VAL A 64 3.36 7.03 -14.65
N ALA A 65 3.12 7.57 -13.46
CA ALA A 65 2.94 9.01 -13.25
C ALA A 65 4.26 9.82 -13.32
N LEU A 66 5.39 9.15 -13.52
CA LEU A 66 6.68 9.71 -13.89
C LEU A 66 6.85 9.62 -15.42
#